data_AF-A0A7Z9A6M5-F1
#
_entry.id   AF-A0A7Z9A6M5-F1
#
_cell.length_a   1.000
_cell.length_b   1.000
_cell.length_c   1.000
_cell.angle_alpha   90.00
_cell.angle_beta   90.00
_cell.angle_gamma   90.00
#
_symmetry.space_group_name_H-M   'P 1'
#
loop_
_entity.id
_entity.type
_entity.pdbx_description
1 polymer ?
#
loop_
_entity_poly.entity_id
_entity_poly.type
_entity_poly.pdbx_seq_one_letter_code
_entity_poly.pdbx_strand_id
1 'polypeptide(L)'
;MAHKFSRYIDTAVDRYTFSLKYDYVLPCVLFIFSILISSAEKKENLNIAFSSAALTFSAFVLTAAVFACSMTYQSSNIVISSIRKTYSTELRKNWSSIIFWSLFCAFFSAISIPLIPLSSSLSYIIAFVSIGMSLMKGIRSVIWLKTVFLSEEYDDKFSHEEFDLVDAISYQNND
;
A
#
# COMPACT_ATOMS: atom_id res chain seq x y z
N MET A 1 19.18 19.45 -5.20
CA MET A 1 18.56 18.10 -5.24
C MET A 1 17.70 17.82 -4.01
N ALA A 2 18.18 18.09 -2.79
CA ALA A 2 17.44 17.95 -1.53
C ALA A 2 16.04 18.61 -1.48
N HIS A 3 15.88 19.79 -2.09
CA HIS A 3 14.59 20.50 -2.13
C HIS A 3 13.51 19.77 -2.97
N LYS A 4 13.88 19.01 -4.01
CA LYS A 4 12.92 18.18 -4.78
C LYS A 4 12.46 16.98 -3.96
N PHE A 5 13.36 16.42 -3.16
CA PHE A 5 13.10 15.24 -2.36
C PHE A 5 12.24 15.54 -1.13
N SER A 6 12.50 16.62 -0.40
CA SER A 6 11.60 17.11 0.67
C SER A 6 10.19 17.38 0.12
N ARG A 7 10.08 18.08 -1.01
CA ARG A 7 8.78 18.35 -1.64
C ARG A 7 8.05 17.05 -2.06
N TYR A 8 8.78 15.99 -2.43
CA TYR A 8 8.20 14.68 -2.73
C TYR A 8 7.63 13.99 -1.48
N ILE A 9 8.36 14.03 -0.36
CA ILE A 9 7.88 13.51 0.94
C ILE A 9 6.65 14.28 1.40
N ASP A 10 6.69 15.61 1.38
CA ASP A 10 5.56 16.43 1.82
C ASP A 10 4.33 16.15 0.95
N THR A 11 4.50 15.98 -0.37
CA THR A 11 3.40 15.57 -1.27
C THR A 11 2.93 14.13 -0.99
N ALA A 12 3.80 13.23 -0.53
CA ALA A 12 3.42 11.87 -0.15
C ALA A 12 2.61 11.85 1.18
N VAL A 13 2.99 12.72 2.12
CA VAL A 13 2.31 12.92 3.41
C VAL A 13 0.98 13.67 3.25
N ASP A 14 0.90 14.69 2.38
CA ASP A 14 -0.35 15.39 2.10
C ASP A 14 -1.37 14.51 1.36
N ARG A 15 -0.89 13.69 0.40
CA ARG A 15 -1.73 12.66 -0.23
C ARG A 15 -2.25 11.63 0.78
N TYR A 16 -1.51 11.39 1.87
CA TYR A 16 -1.94 10.51 2.94
C TYR A 16 -3.16 11.05 3.70
N THR A 17 -3.14 12.33 4.11
CA THR A 17 -4.21 12.97 4.88
C THR A 17 -5.50 13.07 4.06
N PHE A 18 -5.35 13.33 2.76
CA PHE A 18 -6.46 13.32 1.81
C PHE A 18 -7.05 11.92 1.63
N SER A 19 -6.21 10.89 1.47
CA SER A 19 -6.65 9.51 1.21
C SER A 19 -7.36 8.83 2.39
N LEU A 20 -7.10 9.23 3.63
CA LEU A 20 -7.72 8.60 4.82
C LEU A 20 -9.22 8.90 4.94
N LYS A 21 -9.68 10.05 4.42
CA LYS A 21 -11.10 10.42 4.40
C LYS A 21 -11.89 9.53 3.44
N TYR A 22 -11.28 9.09 2.35
CA TYR A 22 -11.92 8.23 1.35
C TYR A 22 -11.97 6.76 1.76
N ASP A 23 -11.15 6.34 2.73
CA ASP A 23 -11.15 4.96 3.23
C ASP A 23 -12.53 4.53 3.78
N TYR A 24 -13.34 5.49 4.25
CA TYR A 24 -14.69 5.24 4.75
C TYR A 24 -15.80 5.41 3.71
N VAL A 25 -15.58 6.27 2.69
CA VAL A 25 -16.59 6.57 1.65
C VAL A 25 -16.53 5.55 0.52
N LEU A 26 -15.33 5.14 0.13
CA LEU A 26 -15.11 4.18 -0.94
C LEU A 26 -15.86 2.85 -0.76
N PRO A 27 -15.84 2.18 0.40
CA PRO A 27 -16.57 0.92 0.55
C PRO A 27 -18.08 1.11 0.34
N CYS A 28 -18.66 2.25 0.75
CA CYS A 28 -20.06 2.56 0.49
C CYS A 28 -20.35 2.74 -1.01
N VAL A 29 -19.48 3.45 -1.73
CA VAL A 29 -19.62 3.63 -3.19
C VAL A 29 -19.51 2.30 -3.93
N LEU A 30 -18.52 1.47 -3.58
CA LEU A 30 -18.33 0.14 -4.17
C LEU A 30 -19.50 -0.79 -3.84
N PHE A 31 -20.08 -0.68 -2.65
CA PHE A 31 -21.24 -1.47 -2.24
C PHE A 31 -22.50 -1.08 -3.02
N ILE A 32 -22.78 0.21 -3.19
CA ILE A 32 -23.91 0.67 -4.01
C ILE A 32 -23.73 0.23 -5.46
N PHE A 33 -22.53 0.37 -6.00
CA PHE A 33 -22.22 -0.03 -7.37
C PHE A 33 -22.33 -1.56 -7.58
N SER A 34 -21.90 -2.36 -6.61
CA SER A 34 -21.98 -3.81 -6.71
C SER A 34 -23.41 -4.34 -6.59
N ILE A 35 -24.32 -3.66 -5.88
CA ILE A 35 -25.75 -3.99 -5.89
C ILE A 35 -26.33 -3.86 -7.31
N LEU A 36 -25.99 -2.77 -8.02
CA LEU A 36 -26.45 -2.54 -9.39
C LEU A 36 -26.00 -3.67 -10.33
N ILE A 37 -24.74 -4.09 -10.22
CA ILE A 37 -24.17 -5.17 -11.06
C ILE A 37 -24.70 -6.55 -10.66
N SER A 38 -24.82 -6.82 -9.36
CA SER A 38 -25.29 -8.11 -8.83
C SER A 38 -26.71 -8.44 -9.26
N SER A 39 -27.54 -7.42 -9.55
CA SER A 39 -28.87 -7.62 -10.13
C SER A 39 -28.86 -8.23 -11.55
N ALA A 40 -27.73 -8.16 -12.25
CA ALA A 40 -27.56 -8.63 -13.63
C ALA A 40 -26.88 -10.02 -13.74
N GLU A 41 -26.13 -10.47 -12.72
CA GLU A 41 -25.33 -11.70 -12.78
C GLU A 41 -25.88 -12.83 -11.90
N LYS A 42 -26.28 -13.95 -12.53
CA LYS A 42 -26.91 -15.10 -11.84
C LYS A 42 -26.27 -16.46 -12.14
N LYS A 43 -24.95 -16.49 -12.41
CA LYS A 43 -24.20 -17.73 -12.69
C LYS A 43 -23.31 -18.15 -11.51
N GLU A 44 -23.66 -19.25 -10.86
CA GLU A 44 -22.98 -19.77 -9.66
C GLU A 44 -21.49 -20.08 -9.88
N ASN A 45 -21.14 -20.77 -10.98
CA ASN A 45 -19.74 -21.09 -11.29
C ASN A 45 -18.85 -19.85 -11.50
N LEU A 46 -19.43 -18.78 -12.04
CA LEU A 46 -18.73 -17.51 -12.21
C LEU A 46 -18.45 -16.85 -10.85
N ASN A 47 -19.41 -16.92 -9.92
CA ASN A 47 -19.29 -16.34 -8.59
C ASN A 47 -18.23 -17.06 -7.73
N ILE A 48 -18.09 -18.38 -7.88
CA ILE A 48 -17.01 -19.14 -7.22
C ILE A 48 -15.65 -18.64 -7.72
N ALA A 49 -15.44 -18.65 -9.04
CA ALA A 49 -14.18 -18.20 -9.63
C ALA A 49 -13.84 -16.75 -9.25
N PHE A 50 -14.83 -15.86 -9.29
CA PHE A 50 -14.67 -14.46 -8.92
C PHE A 50 -14.31 -14.28 -7.43
N SER A 51 -15.02 -14.98 -6.54
CA SER A 51 -14.76 -14.93 -5.09
C SER A 51 -13.39 -15.52 -4.72
N SER A 52 -12.98 -16.60 -5.39
CA SER A 52 -11.64 -17.16 -5.24
C SER A 52 -10.56 -16.19 -5.73
N ALA A 53 -10.76 -15.54 -6.88
CA ALA A 53 -9.86 -14.52 -7.38
C ALA A 53 -9.76 -13.32 -6.42
N ALA A 54 -10.89 -12.87 -5.86
CA ALA A 54 -10.94 -11.81 -4.87
C ALA A 54 -10.12 -12.14 -3.61
N LEU A 55 -10.24 -13.37 -3.12
CA LEU A 55 -9.49 -13.86 -1.98
C LEU A 55 -7.98 -13.88 -2.27
N THR A 56 -7.57 -14.51 -3.38
CA THR A 56 -6.15 -14.59 -3.75
C THR A 56 -5.54 -13.21 -3.95
N PHE A 57 -6.24 -12.32 -4.65
CA PHE A 57 -5.78 -10.96 -4.89
C PHE A 57 -5.64 -10.17 -3.58
N SER A 58 -6.64 -10.23 -2.70
CA SER A 58 -6.61 -9.52 -1.41
C SER A 58 -5.48 -10.04 -0.51
N ALA A 59 -5.23 -11.35 -0.52
CA ALA A 59 -4.11 -11.95 0.21
C ALA A 59 -2.75 -11.47 -0.33
N PHE A 60 -2.58 -11.36 -1.66
CA PHE A 60 -1.35 -10.82 -2.24
C PHE A 60 -1.13 -9.35 -1.88
N VAL A 61 -2.19 -8.53 -1.95
CA VAL A 61 -2.12 -7.13 -1.52
C VAL A 61 -1.70 -7.02 -0.06
N LEU A 62 -2.31 -7.82 0.83
CA LEU A 62 -1.95 -7.83 2.25
C LEU A 62 -0.47 -8.20 2.44
N THR A 63 0.00 -9.26 1.81
CA THR A 63 1.41 -9.70 1.90
C THR A 63 2.36 -8.62 1.38
N ALA A 64 2.06 -8.02 0.23
CA ALA A 64 2.87 -6.93 -0.33
C ALA A 64 2.87 -5.69 0.57
N ALA A 65 1.74 -5.36 1.20
CA ALA A 65 1.64 -4.27 2.15
C ALA A 65 2.47 -4.53 3.42
N VAL A 66 2.41 -5.73 3.99
CA VAL A 66 3.21 -6.12 5.17
C VAL A 66 4.70 -6.11 4.83
N PHE A 67 5.07 -6.56 3.64
CA PHE A 67 6.45 -6.50 3.15
C PHE A 67 6.94 -5.04 3.03
N ALA A 68 6.18 -4.18 2.34
CA ALA A 68 6.53 -2.77 2.19
C ALA A 68 6.59 -2.03 3.53
N CYS A 69 5.67 -2.34 4.45
CA CYS A 69 5.70 -1.83 5.81
C CYS A 69 6.98 -2.26 6.54
N SER A 70 7.33 -3.55 6.47
CA SER A 70 8.54 -4.10 7.08
C SER A 70 9.79 -3.42 6.53
N MET A 71 9.94 -3.29 5.21
CA MET A 71 11.04 -2.56 4.57
C MET A 71 11.12 -1.12 5.07
N THR A 72 9.99 -0.42 5.14
CA THR A 72 9.93 0.97 5.62
C THR A 72 10.44 1.09 7.06
N TYR A 73 10.10 0.15 7.96
CA TYR A 73 10.49 0.21 9.37
C TYR A 73 11.87 -0.39 9.67
N GLN A 74 12.35 -1.32 8.84
CA GLN A 74 13.65 -1.97 9.01
C GLN A 74 14.79 -1.28 8.23
N SER A 75 14.49 -0.41 7.28
CA SER A 75 15.51 0.30 6.51
C SER A 75 16.42 1.15 7.42
N SER A 76 17.74 0.98 7.26
CA SER A 76 18.81 1.74 7.93
C SER A 76 19.09 3.09 7.27
N ASN A 77 18.52 3.31 6.10
CA ASN A 77 18.67 4.50 5.29
C ASN A 77 18.40 5.79 6.08
N ILE A 78 19.31 6.76 6.00
CA ILE A 78 19.26 8.00 6.78
C ILE A 78 17.98 8.78 6.50
N VAL A 79 17.55 8.77 5.24
CA VAL A 79 16.39 9.49 4.77
C VAL A 79 15.10 8.87 5.30
N ILE A 80 14.92 7.55 5.18
CA ILE A 80 13.77 6.85 5.77
C ILE A 80 13.77 6.98 7.29
N SER A 81 14.93 6.90 7.94
CA SER A 81 15.07 7.11 9.38
C SER A 81 14.60 8.51 9.80
N SER A 82 14.92 9.54 9.02
CA SER A 82 14.44 10.90 9.24
C SER A 82 12.93 11.01 9.06
N ILE A 83 12.35 10.44 7.99
CA ILE A 83 10.90 10.40 7.78
C ILE A 83 10.18 9.72 8.96
N ARG A 84 10.70 8.58 9.42
CA ARG A 84 10.12 7.86 10.57
C ARG A 84 10.15 8.69 11.85
N LYS A 85 11.19 9.50 12.08
CA LYS A 85 11.28 10.37 13.26
C LYS A 85 10.31 11.55 13.15
N THR A 86 10.26 12.21 12.00
CA THR A 86 9.46 13.42 11.77
C THR A 86 7.97 13.13 11.66
N TYR A 87 7.57 12.05 10.97
CA TYR A 87 6.18 11.70 10.66
C TYR A 87 5.75 10.36 11.29
N SER A 88 6.31 10.01 12.45
CA SER A 88 6.10 8.71 13.11
C SER A 88 4.61 8.36 13.29
N THR A 89 3.80 9.35 13.67
CA THR A 89 2.39 9.17 14.00
C THR A 89 1.55 8.96 12.74
N GLU A 90 1.76 9.79 11.73
CA GLU A 90 1.10 9.73 10.42
C GLU A 90 1.45 8.43 9.71
N LEU A 91 2.73 8.06 9.71
CA LEU A 91 3.22 6.83 9.10
C LEU A 91 2.64 5.59 9.77
N ARG A 92 2.59 5.56 11.12
CA ARG A 92 1.95 4.47 11.87
C ARG A 92 0.47 4.35 11.55
N LYS A 93 -0.27 5.47 11.55
CA LYS A 93 -1.70 5.49 11.19
C LYS A 93 -1.93 5.03 9.75
N ASN A 94 -1.03 5.40 8.82
CA ASN A 94 -1.09 4.95 7.42
C ASN A 94 -0.94 3.45 7.29
N TRP A 95 0.16 2.90 7.80
CA TRP A 95 0.42 1.47 7.70
C TRP A 95 -0.60 0.65 8.47
N SER A 96 -1.05 1.14 9.62
CA SER A 96 -2.16 0.54 10.35
C SER A 96 -3.45 0.50 9.52
N SER A 97 -3.83 1.61 8.86
CA SER A 97 -4.99 1.64 7.95
C SER A 97 -4.82 0.64 6.80
N ILE A 98 -3.67 0.65 6.12
CA ILE A 98 -3.40 -0.24 4.98
C ILE A 98 -3.52 -1.71 5.40
N ILE A 99 -2.82 -2.10 6.48
CA ILE A 99 -2.81 -3.48 6.96
C ILE A 99 -4.20 -3.90 7.45
N PHE A 100 -4.84 -3.07 8.27
CA PHE A 100 -6.17 -3.37 8.81
C PHE A 100 -7.20 -3.60 7.71
N TRP A 101 -7.30 -2.66 6.75
CA TRP A 101 -8.26 -2.78 5.66
C TRP A 101 -7.92 -3.91 4.69
N SER A 102 -6.64 -4.16 4.40
CA SER A 102 -6.24 -5.28 3.54
C SER A 102 -6.55 -6.63 4.20
N LEU A 103 -6.34 -6.74 5.51
CA LEU A 103 -6.71 -7.92 6.29
C LEU A 103 -8.22 -8.11 6.29
N PHE A 104 -8.97 -7.04 6.50
CA PHE A 104 -10.43 -7.06 6.44
C PHE A 104 -10.91 -7.55 5.06
N CYS A 105 -10.35 -7.03 3.96
CA CYS A 105 -10.72 -7.47 2.61
C CYS A 105 -10.37 -8.95 2.36
N ALA A 106 -9.21 -9.42 2.80
CA ALA A 106 -8.83 -10.83 2.68
C ALA A 106 -9.78 -11.74 3.47
N PHE A 107 -10.13 -11.35 4.70
CA PHE A 107 -11.05 -12.10 5.55
C PHE A 107 -12.47 -12.15 4.96
N PHE A 108 -13.02 -11.02 4.54
CA PHE A 108 -14.36 -10.95 3.94
C PHE A 108 -14.41 -11.67 2.58
N SER A 109 -13.35 -11.57 1.76
CA SER A 109 -13.23 -12.38 0.54
C SER A 109 -13.24 -13.88 0.84
N ALA A 110 -12.59 -14.33 1.93
CA ALA A 110 -12.64 -15.73 2.33
C ALA A 110 -14.05 -16.17 2.73
N ILE A 111 -14.78 -15.33 3.47
CA ILE A 111 -16.17 -15.56 3.86
C ILE A 111 -17.12 -15.55 2.67
N SER A 112 -16.80 -14.84 1.59
CA SER A 112 -17.68 -14.76 0.41
C SER A 112 -17.91 -16.12 -0.25
N ILE A 113 -16.93 -17.03 -0.25
CA ILE A 113 -17.01 -18.34 -0.90
C ILE A 113 -18.08 -19.25 -0.26
N PRO A 114 -18.06 -19.51 1.06
CA PRO A 114 -19.11 -20.31 1.70
C PRO A 114 -20.49 -19.64 1.69
N LEU A 115 -20.59 -18.34 1.37
CA LEU A 115 -21.86 -17.64 1.22
C LEU A 115 -22.55 -17.86 -0.13
N ILE A 116 -21.85 -18.36 -1.15
CA ILE A 116 -22.40 -18.61 -2.50
C ILE A 116 -23.68 -19.45 -2.48
N PRO A 117 -23.76 -20.60 -1.77
CA PRO A 117 -24.98 -21.41 -1.70
C PRO A 117 -26.13 -20.73 -0.95
N LEU A 118 -25.85 -19.80 -0.03
CA LEU A 118 -26.88 -19.05 0.70
C LEU A 118 -27.42 -17.88 -0.12
N SER A 119 -26.51 -17.08 -0.68
CA SER A 119 -26.83 -15.91 -1.49
C SER A 119 -25.67 -15.58 -2.42
N SER A 120 -25.80 -16.05 -3.67
CA SER A 120 -24.87 -15.72 -4.75
C SER A 120 -24.67 -14.21 -4.93
N SER A 121 -25.75 -13.42 -4.80
CA SER A 121 -25.68 -11.96 -4.92
C SER A 121 -24.85 -11.32 -3.82
N LEU A 122 -24.99 -11.79 -2.57
CA LEU A 122 -24.30 -11.22 -1.42
C LEU A 122 -22.81 -11.63 -1.43
N SER A 123 -22.51 -12.86 -1.82
CA SER A 123 -21.15 -13.33 -2.07
C SER A 123 -20.42 -12.44 -3.10
N TYR A 124 -21.05 -12.19 -4.25
CA TYR A 124 -20.50 -11.32 -5.29
C TYR A 124 -20.23 -9.90 -4.79
N ILE A 125 -21.18 -9.30 -4.07
CA ILE A 125 -21.05 -7.95 -3.51
C ILE A 125 -19.83 -7.87 -2.58
N ILE A 126 -19.66 -8.85 -1.69
CA ILE A 126 -18.52 -8.91 -0.77
C ILE A 126 -17.21 -9.04 -1.54
N ALA A 127 -17.14 -9.96 -2.51
CA ALA A 127 -15.96 -10.17 -3.33
C ALA A 127 -15.57 -8.91 -4.12
N PHE A 128 -16.54 -8.24 -4.73
CA PHE A 128 -16.34 -7.03 -5.52
C PHE A 128 -15.82 -5.86 -4.67
N VAL A 129 -16.47 -5.60 -3.53
CA VAL A 129 -16.04 -4.55 -2.60
C VAL A 129 -14.63 -4.83 -2.09
N SER A 130 -14.33 -6.09 -1.78
CA SER A 130 -13.01 -6.50 -1.30
C SER A 130 -11.93 -6.30 -2.34
N ILE A 131 -12.17 -6.62 -3.62
CA ILE A 131 -11.22 -6.33 -4.72
C ILE A 131 -10.98 -4.83 -4.84
N GLY A 132 -12.03 -4.02 -4.90
CA GLY A 132 -11.88 -2.57 -5.08
C GLY A 132 -11.12 -1.91 -3.94
N MET A 133 -11.39 -2.32 -2.70
CA MET A 133 -10.66 -1.86 -1.53
C MET A 133 -9.22 -2.35 -1.52
N SER A 134 -8.98 -3.65 -1.77
CA SER A 134 -7.63 -4.22 -1.88
C SER A 134 -6.80 -3.51 -2.95
N LEU A 135 -7.37 -3.19 -4.11
CA LEU A 135 -6.66 -2.49 -5.18
C LEU A 135 -6.18 -1.10 -4.71
N MET A 136 -7.04 -0.33 -4.07
CA MET A 136 -6.70 0.99 -3.52
C MET A 136 -5.59 0.91 -2.47
N LYS A 137 -5.68 -0.05 -1.54
CA LYS A 137 -4.63 -0.26 -0.53
C LYS A 137 -3.32 -0.75 -1.16
N GLY A 138 -3.41 -1.59 -2.18
CA GLY A 138 -2.26 -2.05 -2.97
C GLY A 138 -1.54 -0.90 -3.65
N ILE A 139 -2.26 -0.02 -4.36
CA ILE A 139 -1.68 1.18 -5.00
C ILE A 139 -0.99 2.05 -3.95
N ARG A 140 -1.62 2.26 -2.79
CA ARG A 140 -1.05 3.05 -1.69
C ARG A 140 0.23 2.41 -1.15
N SER A 141 0.27 1.09 -0.97
CA SER A 141 1.46 0.35 -0.57
C SER A 141 2.59 0.47 -1.59
N VAL A 142 2.27 0.41 -2.89
CA VAL A 142 3.26 0.56 -3.98
C VAL A 142 3.86 1.96 -4.02
N ILE A 143 3.06 3.01 -3.80
CA ILE A 143 3.57 4.40 -3.72
C ILE A 143 4.60 4.53 -2.58
N TRP A 144 4.31 3.93 -1.43
CA TRP A 144 5.25 3.90 -0.31
C TRP A 144 6.50 3.08 -0.61
N LEU A 145 6.35 1.89 -1.19
CA LEU A 145 7.47 1.05 -1.59
C LEU A 145 8.40 1.76 -2.58
N LYS A 146 7.83 2.46 -3.58
CA LYS A 146 8.61 3.29 -4.51
C LYS A 146 9.38 4.40 -3.77
N THR A 147 8.80 4.96 -2.72
CA THR A 147 9.46 6.00 -1.91
C THR A 147 10.66 5.43 -1.16
N VAL A 148 10.52 4.21 -0.62
CA VAL A 148 11.62 3.48 0.03
C VAL A 148 12.75 3.17 -0.95
N PHE A 149 12.45 2.62 -2.12
CA PHE A 149 13.50 2.31 -3.10
C PHE A 149 14.21 3.56 -3.63
N LEU A 150 13.46 4.65 -3.87
CA LEU A 150 14.09 5.90 -4.28
C LEU A 150 15.01 6.44 -3.18
N SER A 151 14.61 6.38 -1.91
CA SER A 151 15.49 6.83 -0.82
C SER A 151 16.75 5.99 -0.66
N GLU A 152 16.68 4.67 -0.92
CA GLU A 152 17.86 3.80 -0.91
C GLU A 152 18.84 4.19 -2.03
N GLU A 153 18.35 4.41 -3.25
CA GLU A 153 19.18 4.88 -4.36
C GLU A 153 19.86 6.25 -4.09
N TYR A 154 19.19 7.15 -3.36
CA TYR A 154 19.77 8.44 -2.97
C TYR A 154 20.90 8.31 -1.95
N ASP A 155 20.79 7.37 -1.01
CA ASP A 155 21.77 7.13 0.06
C ASP A 155 23.03 6.44 -0.47
N ASP A 156 22.86 5.51 -1.41
CA ASP A 156 23.98 4.89 -2.13
C ASP A 156 24.78 5.95 -2.92
N LYS A 157 24.09 6.87 -3.61
CA LYS A 157 24.76 7.95 -4.34
C LYS A 157 25.51 8.91 -3.43
N PHE A 158 24.92 9.28 -2.30
CA PHE A 158 25.54 10.21 -1.35
C PHE A 158 26.76 9.59 -0.65
N SER A 159 26.68 8.31 -0.29
CA SER A 159 27.80 7.59 0.32
C SER A 159 29.00 7.41 -0.64
N HIS A 160 28.73 7.19 -1.93
CA HIS A 160 29.78 7.16 -2.95
C HIS A 160 30.43 8.54 -3.18
N GLU A 161 29.64 9.61 -3.27
CA GLU A 161 30.18 10.97 -3.42
C GLU A 161 31.01 11.42 -2.19
N GLU A 162 30.57 11.05 -0.98
CA GLU A 162 31.32 11.34 0.26
C GLU A 162 32.65 10.57 0.32
N PHE A 163 32.65 9.30 -0.09
CA PHE A 163 33.86 8.49 -0.17
C PHE A 163 34.87 9.07 -1.18
N ASP A 164 34.42 9.43 -2.38
CA ASP A 164 35.27 10.03 -3.43
C ASP A 164 35.90 11.37 -2.97
N LEU A 165 35.16 12.17 -2.18
CA LEU A 165 35.67 13.42 -1.61
C LEU A 165 36.72 13.18 -0.52
N VAL A 166 36.49 12.20 0.37
CA VAL A 166 37.45 11.83 1.42
C VAL A 166 38.75 11.31 0.79
N ASP A 167 38.66 10.46 -0.22
CA ASP A 167 39.82 9.95 -0.95
C ASP A 167 40.57 11.10 -1.64
N ALA A 168 39.87 11.99 -2.34
CA ALA A 168 40.49 13.16 -2.99
C ALA A 168 41.24 14.07 -2.00
N ILE A 169 40.67 14.31 -0.81
CA ILE A 169 41.31 15.11 0.25
C ILE A 169 42.51 14.38 0.86
N SER A 170 42.46 13.05 0.97
CA SER A 170 43.57 12.25 1.49
C SER A 170 44.79 12.24 0.56
N TYR A 171 44.56 12.29 -0.76
CA TYR A 171 45.62 12.46 -1.75
C TYR A 171 46.25 13.85 -1.68
N GLN A 172 45.46 14.89 -1.44
CA GLN A 172 45.96 16.27 -1.39
C GLN A 172 46.79 16.62 -0.14
N ASN A 173 46.70 15.82 0.93
CA ASN A 173 47.45 16.04 2.18
C ASN A 173 48.72 15.19 2.30
N ASN A 174 49.05 14.38 1.29
CA ASN A 174 50.24 13.52 1.26
C ASN A 174 51.36 14.02 0.31
N ASP A 175 51.20 15.21 -0.27
CA ASP A 175 52.24 15.99 -0.98
C ASP A 175 52.71 17.18 -0.13
#